data_AF-A0ABD2PNA2-F1
#
_entry.id   AF-A0ABD2PNA2-F1
#
_cell.length_a   1.000
_cell.length_b   1.000
_cell.length_c   1.000
_cell.angle_alpha   90.00
_cell.angle_beta   90.00
_cell.angle_gamma   90.00
#
_symmetry.space_group_name_H-M   'P 1'
#
loop_
_entity.id
_entity.type
_entity.pdbx_description
1 polymer ?
#
loop_
_entity_poly.entity_id
_entity_poly.type
_entity_poly.pdbx_seq_one_letter_code
_entity_poly.pdbx_strand_id
1 'polypeptide(L)' 'MSVDATSRLSTLAQPDAVPRFLSNLQASANTLDEGEPLQFLVEISRINDVTVEWFKNGQILNAGQLCY' A
#
# COMPACT_ATOMS: atom_id res chain seq x y z
N MET A 1 -47.57 11.22 15.57
CA MET A 1 -47.25 10.59 14.27
C MET A 1 -46.63 11.66 13.37
N SER A 2 -45.31 11.66 13.24
CA SER A 2 -44.62 11.92 11.95
C SER A 2 -43.17 11.59 12.19
N VAL A 3 -42.75 10.46 11.63
CA VAL A 3 -41.36 9.99 11.63
C VAL A 3 -40.67 10.64 10.45
N ASP A 4 -40.29 11.91 10.59
CA ASP A 4 -39.37 12.50 9.62
C ASP A 4 -37.96 12.05 9.99
N ALA A 5 -37.67 10.82 9.52
CA ALA A 5 -36.40 10.14 9.60
C ALA A 5 -35.34 11.00 8.92
N THR A 6 -34.76 11.88 9.73
CA THR A 6 -33.41 12.44 9.66
C THR A 6 -32.56 11.73 8.60
N SER A 7 -32.36 12.46 7.50
CA SER A 7 -31.34 12.31 6.47
C SER A 7 -29.97 11.95 7.04
N ARG A 8 -29.74 10.68 7.39
CA ARG A 8 -28.45 10.16 7.89
C ARG A 8 -28.09 8.78 7.32
N LEU A 9 -28.58 8.47 6.12
CA LEU A 9 -28.00 7.41 5.30
C LEU A 9 -26.75 7.93 4.57
N SER A 10 -25.78 8.41 5.34
CA SER A 10 -24.39 8.57 4.90
C SER A 10 -23.44 7.73 5.76
N THR A 11 -23.98 6.81 6.58
CA THR A 11 -23.21 5.95 7.47
C THR A 11 -22.93 4.58 6.86
N LEU A 12 -22.19 4.51 5.74
CA LEU A 12 -21.42 3.31 5.32
C LEU A 12 -20.15 3.69 4.52
N ALA A 13 -19.60 4.89 4.71
CA ALA A 13 -18.23 5.14 4.25
C ALA A 13 -17.29 4.38 5.19
N GLN A 14 -16.95 3.14 4.84
CA GLN A 14 -15.90 2.40 5.52
C GLN A 14 -14.62 3.26 5.50
N PRO A 15 -13.97 3.48 6.66
CA PRO A 15 -12.77 4.33 6.73
C PRO A 15 -11.57 3.83 5.90
N ASP A 16 -11.68 2.64 5.28
CA ASP A 16 -10.61 1.97 4.52
C ASP A 16 -10.87 1.88 3.00
N ALA A 17 -11.67 2.80 2.45
CA ALA A 17 -11.98 2.83 1.02
C ALA A 17 -10.78 3.19 0.11
N VAL A 18 -9.72 3.80 0.65
CA VAL A 18 -8.54 4.25 -0.11
C VAL A 18 -7.27 3.66 0.53
N PRO A 19 -6.37 3.01 -0.23
CA PRO A 19 -5.10 2.52 0.31
C PRO A 19 -4.24 3.68 0.82
N ARG A 20 -3.65 3.51 2.01
CA ARG A 20 -2.71 4.46 2.60
C ARG A 20 -1.48 3.73 3.09
N PHE A 21 -0.31 4.35 2.95
CA PHE A 21 0.90 3.88 3.62
C PHE A 21 0.76 4.11 5.12
N LEU A 22 0.92 3.04 5.89
CA LEU A 22 0.98 3.07 7.35
C LEU A 22 2.43 3.25 7.83
N SER A 23 3.40 2.87 7.00
CA SER A 23 4.82 3.05 7.25
C SER A 23 5.52 3.70 6.07
N ASN A 24 6.60 4.42 6.38
CA ASN A 24 7.55 4.85 5.36
C ASN A 24 8.26 3.62 4.78
N LEU A 25 8.79 3.76 3.56
CA LEU A 25 9.62 2.73 2.93
C LEU A 25 10.81 2.38 3.83
N GLN A 26 10.85 1.13 4.30
CA GLN A 26 11.97 0.57 5.04
C GLN A 26 12.88 -0.21 4.10
N ALA A 27 14.19 -0.15 4.34
CA ALA A 27 15.19 -0.97 3.67
C ALA A 27 15.99 -1.75 4.71
N SER A 28 16.36 -2.99 4.42
CA SER A 28 17.18 -3.80 5.33
C SER A 28 18.60 -3.24 5.51
N ALA A 29 19.11 -2.48 4.54
CA ALA A 29 20.39 -1.79 4.60
C ALA A 29 20.43 -0.57 3.67
N ASN A 30 21.31 0.40 3.97
CA ASN A 30 21.57 1.57 3.12
C ASN A 30 22.70 1.33 2.11
N THR A 31 23.58 0.38 2.41
CA THR A 31 24.73 -0.04 1.60
C THR A 31 24.84 -1.55 1.70
N LEU A 32 25.17 -2.21 0.59
CA LEU A 32 25.30 -3.65 0.50
C LEU A 32 26.41 -3.99 -0.50
N ASP A 33 27.02 -5.14 -0.29
CA ASP A 33 27.99 -5.70 -1.23
C ASP A 33 27.27 -6.41 -2.38
N GLU A 34 27.96 -6.57 -3.51
CA GLU A 34 27.41 -7.28 -4.66
C GLU A 34 27.11 -8.74 -4.30
N GLY A 35 25.93 -9.23 -4.70
CA GLY A 35 25.46 -10.57 -4.38
C GLY A 35 24.66 -10.65 -3.08
N GLU A 36 24.68 -9.63 -2.23
CA GLU A 36 23.88 -9.59 -1.01
C GLU A 36 22.42 -9.21 -1.30
N PRO A 37 21.44 -9.86 -0.64
CA PRO A 37 20.03 -9.54 -0.81
C PRO A 37 19.67 -8.21 -0.13
N LEU A 38 18.80 -7.44 -0.79
CA LEU A 38 18.21 -6.22 -0.24
C LEU A 38 16.69 -6.38 -0.16
N GLN A 39 16.12 -6.14 1.02
CA GLN A 39 14.68 -6.17 1.24
C GLN A 39 14.13 -4.76 1.44
N PHE A 40 13.00 -4.49 0.78
CA PHE A 40 12.19 -3.30 0.98
C PHE A 40 10.82 -3.67 1.54
N LEU A 41 10.33 -2.89 2.51
CA LEU A 41 9.05 -3.14 3.17
C LEU A 41 8.23 -1.85 3.32
N VAL A 42 6.92 -1.97 3.10
CA VAL A 42 5.90 -0.96 3.38
C VAL A 42 4.65 -1.65 3.92
N GLU A 43 3.95 -0.99 4.83
CA GLU A 43 2.66 -1.43 5.35
C GLU A 43 1.57 -0.57 4.71
N ILE A 44 0.51 -1.22 4.24
CA ILE A 44 -0.62 -0.55 3.57
C ILE A 44 -1.89 -0.85 4.36
N SER A 45 -2.71 0.18 4.59
CA SER A 45 -3.93 0.10 5.40
C SER A 45 -5.00 -0.86 4.86
N ARG A 46 -4.89 -1.19 3.56
CA ARG A 46 -5.88 -1.95 2.82
C ARG A 46 -5.28 -3.25 2.33
N ILE A 47 -6.03 -4.33 2.56
CA ILE A 47 -5.60 -5.71 2.26
C ILE A 47 -6.15 -6.21 0.91
N ASN A 48 -7.30 -5.71 0.45
CA ASN A 48 -7.99 -6.18 -0.76
C ASN A 48 -8.03 -5.12 -1.86
N ASP A 49 -8.01 -5.56 -3.12
CA ASP A 49 -8.11 -4.70 -4.33
C ASP A 49 -7.07 -3.56 -4.37
N VAL A 50 -5.83 -3.86 -3.96
CA VAL A 50 -4.69 -2.94 -4.04
C VAL A 50 -3.69 -3.46 -5.05
N THR A 51 -3.29 -2.60 -5.97
CA THR A 51 -2.12 -2.82 -6.83
C THR A 51 -0.94 -2.06 -6.24
N VAL A 52 0.21 -2.74 -6.11
CA VAL A 52 1.46 -2.14 -5.65
C VAL A 52 2.45 -2.14 -6.81
N GLU A 53 2.99 -0.96 -7.12
CA GLU A 53 4.00 -0.77 -8.16
C GLU A 53 5.24 -0.12 -7.53
N TRP A 54 6.42 -0.61 -7.92
CA TRP A 54 7.69 -0.10 -7.45
C TRP A 54 8.30 0.84 -8.48
N PHE A 55 8.91 1.92 -8.02
CA PHE A 55 9.61 2.88 -8.89
C PHE A 55 11.01 3.15 -8.35
N LYS A 56 11.99 3.21 -9.25
CA LYS A 56 13.35 3.69 -8.95
C LYS A 56 13.69 4.79 -9.94
N ASN A 57 14.05 5.96 -9.42
CA ASN A 57 14.42 7.13 -10.23
C ASN A 57 13.38 7.48 -11.31
N GLY A 58 12.09 7.36 -10.96
CA GLY A 58 10.97 7.64 -11.87
C GLY A 58 10.66 6.54 -12.89
N GLN A 59 11.39 5.42 -12.88
CA GLN A 59 11.14 4.28 -13.76
C GLN A 59 10.49 3.13 -12.99
N ILE A 60 9.53 2.46 -13.62
CA ILE A 60 8.88 1.27 -13.06
C ILE A 60 9.93 0.18 -12.87
N LEU A 61 10.03 -0.34 -11.66
CA LEU A 61 10.70 -1.59 -11.35
C LEU A 61 9.71 -2.71 -11.58
N ASN A 62 9.86 -3.41 -12.69
CA ASN A 62 9.19 -4.68 -12.86
C ASN A 62 9.70 -5.62 -11.77
N ALA A 63 8.80 -6.23 -10.99
CA ALA A 63 9.17 -7.31 -10.10
C ALA A 63 9.89 -8.37 -10.96
N GLY A 64 11.19 -8.55 -10.73
CA GLY A 64 11.98 -9.50 -11.49
C GLY A 64 11.32 -10.86 -11.38
N GLN A 65 10.92 -11.41 -12.53
CA GLN A 65 10.58 -12.81 -12.67
C GLN A 65 11.71 -13.61 -12.01
N LEU A 66 11.39 -14.33 -10.93
CA LEU A 66 12.35 -15.14 -10.18
C LEU A 66 12.99 -16.14 -11.17
N CYS A 67 14.20 -15.85 -11.63
CA CYS A 67 15.04 -16.83 -12.30
C CYS A 67 15.67 -17.68 -11.18
N TYR A 68 15.14 -18.89 -11.01
CA TYR A 68 15.79 -19.97 -10.27
C TYR A 68 17.06 -20.45 -11.00
#